data_AF-A0A3B8V4F8-F1
#
_entry.id   AF-A0A3B8V4F8-F1
#
_cell.length_a   1.000
_cell.length_b   1.000
_cell.length_c   1.000
_cell.angle_alpha   90.00
_cell.angle_beta   90.00
_cell.angle_gamma   90.00
#
_symmetry.space_group_name_H-M   'P 1'
#
loop_
_entity.id
_entity.type
_entity.pdbx_description
1 polymer ?
#
loop_
_entity_poly.entity_id
_entity_poly.type
_entity_poly.pdbx_seq_one_letter_code
_entity_poly.pdbx_strand_id
1 'polypeptide(L)' 'ALLTAGDLRGGAALVLAALRAEGISEIHDLSHIDRGYDRFEEKLRLLGAKIDREKICR' A
#
# COMPACT_ATOMS: atom_id res chain seq x y z
N ALA A 1 -1.39 -10.54 6.52
CA ALA A 1 0.08 -10.56 6.73
C ALA A 1 0.55 -9.14 7.05
N LEU A 2 1.58 -8.99 7.90
CA LEU A 2 2.16 -7.69 8.25
C LEU A 2 3.49 -7.50 7.48
N LEU A 3 3.60 -6.40 6.73
CA LEU A 3 4.71 -6.11 5.83
C LEU A 3 5.18 -4.66 6.02
N THR A 4 6.43 -4.37 5.68
CA THR A 4 7.01 -3.01 5.73
C THR A 4 7.58 -2.65 4.37
N ALA A 5 7.21 -1.48 3.84
CA ALA A 5 7.74 -0.98 2.58
C ALA A 5 9.11 -0.32 2.79
N GLY A 6 10.19 -1.01 2.44
CA GLY A 6 11.56 -0.49 2.61
C GLY A 6 12.02 0.50 1.54
N ASP A 7 11.35 0.55 0.39
CA ASP A 7 11.68 1.46 -0.71
C ASP A 7 10.46 1.78 -1.59
N LEU A 8 10.63 2.71 -2.54
CA LEU A 8 9.55 3.17 -3.42
C LEU A 8 8.98 2.07 -4.33
N ARG A 9 9.85 1.33 -5.02
CA ARG A 9 9.43 0.34 -6.03
C ARG A 9 9.01 -0.98 -5.37
N GLY A 10 9.78 -1.42 -4.38
CA GLY A 10 9.46 -2.58 -3.54
C GLY A 10 8.16 -2.36 -2.78
N GLY A 11 7.94 -1.17 -2.22
CA GLY A 11 6.67 -0.81 -1.59
C GLY A 11 5.48 -0.94 -2.53
N ALA A 12 5.56 -0.37 -3.73
CA ALA A 12 4.50 -0.49 -4.73
C ALA A 12 4.27 -1.95 -5.17
N ALA A 13 5.34 -2.73 -5.36
CA ALA A 13 5.24 -4.14 -5.70
C ALA A 13 4.56 -4.96 -4.58
N LEU A 14 4.85 -4.66 -3.31
CA LEU A 14 4.21 -5.29 -2.15
C LEU A 14 2.71 -5.00 -2.11
N VAL A 15 2.28 -3.77 -2.40
CA VAL A 15 0.84 -3.42 -2.47
C VAL A 15 0.15 -4.26 -3.56
N LEU A 16 0.75 -4.38 -4.74
CA LEU A 16 0.19 -5.18 -5.83
C LEU A 16 0.14 -6.68 -5.48
N ALA A 17 1.18 -7.19 -4.82
CA ALA A 17 1.20 -8.57 -4.34
C ALA A 17 0.10 -8.81 -3.28
N ALA A 18 -0.06 -7.88 -2.34
CA ALA A 18 -1.08 -7.92 -1.30
C ALA A 18 -2.51 -7.88 -1.86
N LEU A 19 -2.73 -7.14 -2.95
CA LEU A 19 -4.03 -7.12 -3.65
C LEU A 19 -4.42 -8.46 -4.26
N ARG A 20 -3.44 -9.28 -4.63
CA ARG A 20 -3.69 -10.62 -5.18
C ARG A 20 -3.68 -11.71 -4.12
N ALA A 21 -3.03 -11.46 -2.98
CA ALA A 21 -2.96 -12.42 -1.88
C ALA A 21 -4.35 -12.70 -1.28
N GLU A 22 -4.51 -13.90 -0.72
CA GLU A 22 -5.72 -14.26 0.00
C GLU A 22 -5.69 -13.69 1.42
N GLY A 23 -6.84 -13.18 1.88
CA GLY A 23 -6.99 -12.58 3.20
C GLY A 23 -6.70 -11.07 3.24
N ILE A 24 -6.28 -10.59 4.41
CA ILE A 24 -6.01 -9.17 4.68
C ILE A 24 -4.51 -8.99 4.89
N SER A 25 -3.94 -7.97 4.25
CA SER A 25 -2.54 -7.58 4.40
C SER A 25 -2.44 -6.14 4.89
N GLU A 26 -1.55 -5.91 5.84
CA GLU A 26 -1.23 -4.60 6.40
C GLU A 26 0.20 -4.25 5.98
N ILE A 27 0.37 -3.09 5.35
CA ILE A 27 1.66 -2.61 4.86
C ILE A 27 1.99 -1.29 5.54
N HIS A 28 3.10 -1.29 6.28
CA HIS A 28 3.58 -0.15 7.05
C HIS A 28 4.70 0.59 6.31
N ASP A 29 5.00 1.79 6.80
CA ASP A 29 6.07 2.67 6.28
C ASP A 29 5.91 3.04 4.79
N LEU A 30 4.71 3.48 4.41
CA LEU A 30 4.40 3.92 3.03
C LEU A 30 5.08 5.25 2.64
N SER A 31 5.95 5.80 3.49
CA SER A 31 6.62 7.09 3.30
C SER A 31 7.39 7.16 1.99
N HIS A 32 8.02 6.06 1.58
CA HIS A 32 8.71 5.95 0.30
C HIS A 32 7.77 6.02 -0.90
N ILE A 33 6.58 5.42 -0.80
CA ILE A 33 5.57 5.41 -1.86
C ILE A 33 5.03 6.81 -2.08
N ASP A 34 4.70 7.53 -1.00
CA ASP A 34 4.16 8.89 -1.05
C ASP A 34 5.10 9.87 -1.77
N ARG A 35 6.42 9.65 -1.70
CA ARG A 35 7.42 10.48 -2.38
C ARG A 35 7.43 10.30 -3.90
N GLY A 36 6.98 9.16 -4.41
CA GLY A 36 7.03 8.82 -5.84
C GLY A 36 5.67 8.71 -6.52
N TYR A 37 4.60 8.50 -5.75
CA TYR A 37 3.25 8.34 -6.25
C TYR A 37 2.28 9.24 -5.50
N ASP A 38 1.73 10.23 -6.19
CA ASP A 38 0.65 11.05 -5.63
C ASP A 38 -0.64 10.22 -5.51
N ARG A 39 -1.24 10.22 -4.31
CA ARG A 39 -2.52 9.56 -3.99
C ARG A 39 -2.62 8.15 -4.55
N PHE A 40 -1.59 7.35 -4.29
CA PHE A 40 -1.45 6.01 -4.83
C PHE A 40 -2.65 5.10 -4.50
N GLU A 41 -3.12 5.18 -3.26
CA GLU A 41 -4.28 4.47 -2.75
C GLU A 41 -5.57 4.82 -3.48
N GLU A 42 -5.78 6.11 -3.77
CA GLU A 42 -6.98 6.60 -4.43
C GLU A 42 -7.03 6.09 -5.86
N LYS A 43 -5.90 6.16 -6.57
CA LYS A 43 -5.79 5.64 -7.95
C LYS A 43 -6.07 4.14 -8.02
N LEU A 44 -5.56 3.37 -7.06
CA LEU A 44 -5.84 1.93 -7.00
C LEU A 44 -7.32 1.66 -6.71
N ARG A 45 -7.95 2.40 -5.79
CA ARG A 45 -9.40 2.29 -5.54
C ARG A 45 -10.24 2.60 -6.78
N LEU A 46 -9.86 3.62 -7.54
CA LEU A 46 -10.53 3.97 -8.81
C LEU A 46 -10.47 2.83 -9.84
N LEU A 47 -9.43 2.00 -9.77
CA LEU A 47 -9.29 0.78 -10.58
C LEU A 47 -10.03 -0.44 -9.98
N GLY A 48 -10.74 -0.27 -8.86
CA GLY A 48 -11.51 -1.33 -8.20
C GLY A 48 -10.74 -2.07 -7.10
N ALA A 49 -9.55 -1.59 -6.70
CA ALA A 49 -8.78 -2.21 -5.62
C ALA A 49 -9.45 -1.99 -4.26
N LYS A 50 -9.55 -3.05 -3.46
CA LYS A 50 -10.07 -3.01 -2.09
C LYS A 50 -8.95 -2.70 -1.10
N ILE A 51 -8.61 -1.43 -0.96
CA ILE A 51 -7.58 -0.99 -0.02
C ILE A 51 -8.09 0.15 0.84
N ASP A 52 -7.70 0.15 2.12
CA ASP A 52 -7.87 1.33 2.97
C ASP A 52 -6.54 1.87 3.48
N ARG A 53 -6.47 3.17 3.72
CA ARG A 53 -5.30 3.84 4.26
C ARG A 53 -5.67 4.45 5.59
N GLU A 54 -5.15 3.84 6.65
CA GLU A 54 -5.36 4.31 8.00
C GLU A 54 -4.13 5.10 8.48
N LYS A 55 -4.37 6.26 9.09
CA LYS A 55 -3.34 6.95 9.86
C LYS A 55 -3.37 6.38 11.27
N ILE A 56 -2.31 5.68 11.65
CA ILE A 56 -2.12 5.27 13.04
C ILE A 56 -1.76 6.54 13.83
N CYS A 57 -2.77 7.14 14.46
CA CYS A 57 -2.56 8.18 15.45
C CYS A 57 -2.19 7.48 16.76
N ARG A 58 -0.97 7.67 17.22
CA ARG A 58 -0.52 7.16 18.52
C ARG A 58 -0.82 8.16 19.62
#